data_AF-A0A7C6SIY1-F1
#
_entry.id   AF-A0A7C6SIY1-F1
#
_cell.length_a   1.000
_cell.length_b   1.000
_cell.length_c   1.000
_cell.angle_alpha   90.00
_cell.angle_beta   90.00
_cell.angle_gamma   90.00
#
_symmetry.space_group_name_H-M   'P 1'
#
loop_
_entity.id
_entity.type
_entity.pdbx_description
1 polymer ?
#
loop_
_entity_poly.entity_id
_entity_poly.type
_entity_poly.pdbx_seq_one_letter_code
_entity_poly.pdbx_strand_id
1 'polypeptide(L)'
;MRSEKVEGIGSILAGEYDVIEVEGIARLKGNVTARKIMVDGIFKSKGKLISDEIIIDGAARIFRDVKGKKIKSDGIVKLRNANLYADEIICTGLITSTGEVSADLINIEGIC
;
A
#
# COMPACT_ATOMS: atom_id res chain seq x y z
N MET A 1 -3.15 -18.21 -7.42
CA MET A 1 -3.71 -16.85 -7.22
C MET A 1 -3.50 -16.05 -8.51
N ARG A 2 -4.34 -15.07 -8.84
CA ARG A 2 -4.25 -14.30 -10.08
C ARG A 2 -3.46 -13.00 -9.88
N SER A 3 -2.86 -12.47 -10.93
CA SER A 3 -2.21 -11.15 -10.91
C SER A 3 -3.07 -10.10 -11.60
N GLU A 4 -2.98 -8.85 -11.16
CA GLU A 4 -3.65 -7.69 -11.78
C GLU A 4 -2.63 -6.60 -12.06
N LYS A 5 -2.72 -6.00 -13.25
CA LYS A 5 -1.89 -4.88 -13.66
C LYS A 5 -2.76 -3.72 -14.12
N VAL A 6 -2.48 -2.50 -13.64
CA VAL A 6 -3.17 -1.28 -14.03
C VAL A 6 -2.18 -0.28 -14.61
N GLU A 7 -2.10 -0.18 -15.93
CA GLU A 7 -1.20 0.73 -16.65
C GLU A 7 -1.85 2.11 -16.92
N GLY A 8 -3.16 2.11 -17.21
CA GLY A 8 -3.95 3.32 -17.44
C GLY A 8 -4.76 3.73 -16.22
N ILE A 9 -6.05 4.02 -16.43
CA ILE A 9 -6.98 4.28 -15.32
C ILE A 9 -7.82 3.03 -15.10
N GLY A 10 -7.73 2.44 -13.91
CA GLY A 10 -8.36 1.16 -13.59
C GLY A 10 -8.98 1.10 -12.20
N SER A 11 -9.71 0.02 -11.96
CA SER A 11 -10.22 -0.32 -10.62
C SER A 11 -9.86 -1.76 -10.30
N ILE A 12 -9.42 -1.99 -9.07
CA ILE A 12 -9.15 -3.33 -8.55
C ILE A 12 -10.34 -3.69 -7.65
N LEU A 13 -10.86 -4.90 -7.83
CA LEU A 13 -11.97 -5.42 -7.04
C LEU A 13 -11.47 -6.07 -5.74
N ALA A 14 -12.39 -6.36 -4.82
CA ALA A 14 -12.05 -7.15 -3.64
C ALA A 14 -11.64 -8.56 -4.04
N GLY A 15 -10.75 -9.17 -3.27
CA GLY A 15 -10.37 -10.57 -3.45
C GLY A 15 -8.92 -10.88 -3.09
N GLU A 16 -8.51 -12.07 -3.52
CA GLU A 16 -7.16 -12.58 -3.30
C GLU A 16 -6.35 -12.54 -4.59
N TYR A 17 -5.14 -12.01 -4.49
CA TYR A 17 -4.23 -11.79 -5.61
C TYR A 17 -2.86 -12.36 -5.31
N ASP A 18 -2.15 -12.78 -6.34
CA ASP A 18 -0.73 -13.07 -6.19
C ASP A 18 0.04 -11.75 -6.21
N VAL A 19 -0.09 -11.01 -7.31
CA VAL A 19 0.57 -9.73 -7.50
C VAL A 19 -0.43 -8.69 -7.97
N ILE A 20 -0.34 -7.48 -7.40
CA ILE A 20 -1.04 -6.29 -7.89
C ILE A 20 0.02 -5.27 -8.27
N GLU A 21 -0.02 -4.78 -9.50
CA GLU A 21 0.89 -3.78 -10.02
C GLU A 21 0.10 -2.57 -10.54
N VAL A 22 0.49 -1.37 -10.09
CA VAL A 22 -0.17 -0.12 -10.44
C VAL A 22 0.87 0.85 -11.00
N GLU A 23 0.96 0.94 -12.31
CA GLU A 23 1.79 1.92 -13.02
C GLU A 23 0.99 3.21 -13.31
N GLY A 24 -0.32 3.09 -13.52
CA GLY A 24 -1.22 4.19 -13.82
C GLY A 24 -2.00 4.70 -12.60
N ILE A 25 -3.31 4.88 -12.75
CA ILE A 25 -4.20 5.32 -11.67
C ILE A 25 -5.16 4.19 -11.31
N ALA A 26 -4.97 3.57 -10.15
CA ALA A 26 -5.84 2.50 -9.67
C ALA A 26 -6.70 2.91 -8.47
N ARG A 27 -7.96 2.45 -8.48
CA ARG A 27 -8.89 2.57 -7.35
C ARG A 27 -9.25 1.19 -6.82
N LEU A 28 -8.93 0.92 -5.56
CA LEU A 28 -9.37 -0.30 -4.91
C LEU A 28 -10.79 -0.13 -4.34
N LYS A 29 -11.71 -1.01 -4.74
CA LYS A 29 -13.14 -0.96 -4.38
C LYS A 29 -13.55 -1.88 -3.24
N GLY A 30 -12.62 -2.60 -2.61
CA GLY A 30 -12.91 -3.44 -1.44
C GLY A 30 -11.65 -4.01 -0.82
N ASN A 31 -11.80 -4.96 0.12
CA ASN A 31 -10.65 -5.52 0.82
C ASN A 31 -9.84 -6.44 -0.10
N VAL A 32 -8.52 -6.35 0.01
CA VAL A 32 -7.59 -7.17 -0.76
C VAL A 32 -6.62 -7.88 0.17
N THR A 33 -6.41 -9.16 -0.13
CA THR A 33 -5.24 -9.91 0.32
C THR A 33 -4.39 -10.20 -0.90
N ALA A 34 -3.11 -9.84 -0.86
CA ALA A 34 -2.17 -10.12 -1.94
C ALA A 34 -0.88 -10.74 -1.39
N ARG A 35 -0.08 -11.40 -2.21
CA ARG A 35 1.30 -11.70 -1.82
C ARG A 35 2.18 -10.45 -2.01
N LYS A 36 2.02 -9.74 -3.11
CA LYS A 36 2.79 -8.53 -3.41
C LYS A 36 1.92 -7.42 -4.01
N ILE A 37 2.11 -6.19 -3.54
CA ILE A 37 1.49 -4.98 -4.10
C ILE A 37 2.61 -3.99 -4.46
N MET A 38 2.64 -3.56 -5.71
CA MET A 38 3.59 -2.56 -6.24
C MET A 38 2.81 -1.37 -6.80
N VAL A 39 3.21 -0.17 -6.40
CA VAL A 39 2.57 1.08 -6.81
C VAL A 39 3.63 2.08 -7.25
N ASP A 40 3.79 2.21 -8.56
CA ASP A 40 4.63 3.24 -9.20
C ASP A 40 3.80 4.46 -9.60
N GLY A 41 2.50 4.26 -9.84
CA GLY A 41 1.54 5.30 -10.20
C GLY A 41 0.78 5.89 -9.00
N ILE A 42 -0.52 6.14 -9.19
CA ILE A 42 -1.41 6.69 -8.16
C ILE A 42 -2.39 5.61 -7.70
N PHE A 43 -2.33 5.26 -6.42
CA PHE A 43 -3.20 4.26 -5.82
C PHE A 43 -4.14 4.88 -4.79
N LYS A 44 -5.45 4.69 -4.98
CA LYS A 44 -6.47 5.09 -4.01
C LYS A 44 -7.16 3.86 -3.43
N SER A 45 -6.88 3.55 -2.18
CA SER A 45 -7.47 2.39 -1.50
C SER A 45 -8.60 2.77 -0.56
N LYS A 46 -9.81 2.27 -0.83
CA LYS A 46 -10.97 2.38 0.08
C LYS A 46 -11.23 1.10 0.89
N GLY A 47 -10.44 0.06 0.71
CA GLY A 47 -10.56 -1.22 1.41
C GLY A 47 -9.31 -1.55 2.21
N LYS A 48 -9.42 -2.52 3.11
CA LYS A 48 -8.29 -3.04 3.86
C LYS A 48 -7.28 -3.71 2.92
N LEU A 49 -6.00 -3.53 3.21
CA LEU A 49 -4.91 -4.15 2.47
C LEU A 49 -4.20 -5.13 3.38
N ILE A 50 -4.06 -6.38 2.95
CA ILE A 50 -3.26 -7.39 3.61
C ILE A 50 -2.26 -7.89 2.56
N SER A 51 -0.95 -7.76 2.81
CA SER A 51 0.05 -8.24 1.85
C SER A 51 1.34 -8.67 2.51
N ASP A 52 2.03 -9.68 1.99
CA ASP A 52 3.37 -10.00 2.50
C ASP A 52 4.33 -8.85 2.21
N GLU A 53 4.30 -8.32 0.99
CA GLU A 53 5.15 -7.19 0.56
C GLU A 53 4.29 -6.07 -0.06
N ILE A 54 4.53 -4.84 0.37
CA ILE A 54 3.94 -3.62 -0.21
C ILE A 54 5.08 -2.67 -0.56
N ILE A 55 5.18 -2.29 -1.83
CA ILE A 55 6.16 -1.33 -2.35
C ILE A 55 5.40 -0.16 -2.96
N ILE A 56 5.69 1.06 -2.50
CA ILE A 56 5.06 2.28 -2.98
C ILE A 56 6.15 3.28 -3.35
N ASP A 57 6.41 3.38 -4.65
CA ASP A 57 7.37 4.32 -5.24
C ASP A 57 6.65 5.56 -5.79
N GLY A 58 5.37 5.41 -6.16
CA GLY A 58 4.48 6.49 -6.59
C GLY A 58 3.76 7.19 -5.44
N ALA A 59 2.44 7.32 -5.56
CA ALA A 59 1.60 7.97 -4.55
C ALA A 59 0.41 7.09 -4.13
N ALA A 60 0.29 6.81 -2.83
CA ALA A 60 -0.82 6.06 -2.26
C ALA A 60 -1.65 6.90 -1.30
N ARG A 61 -2.98 6.83 -1.45
CA ARG A 61 -3.94 7.38 -0.49
C ARG A 61 -4.85 6.29 0.01
N ILE A 62 -4.73 5.98 1.29
CA ILE A 62 -5.31 4.80 1.90
C ILE A 62 -6.25 5.24 3.02
N PHE A 63 -7.47 4.69 3.01
CA PHE A 63 -8.56 5.09 3.91
C PHE A 63 -9.00 3.96 4.87
N ARG A 64 -8.30 2.83 4.88
CA ARG A 64 -8.56 1.66 5.72
C ARG A 64 -7.24 0.98 6.08
N ASP A 65 -7.28 0.15 7.12
CA ASP A 65 -6.08 -0.47 7.68
C ASP A 65 -5.25 -1.21 6.64
N VAL A 66 -3.94 -1.09 6.81
CA VAL A 66 -2.92 -1.79 6.05
C VAL A 66 -2.20 -2.72 7.00
N LYS A 67 -2.12 -4.00 6.63
CA LYS A 67 -1.31 -5.00 7.30
C LYS A 67 -0.33 -5.61 6.30
N GLY A 68 0.94 -5.68 6.65
CA GLY A 68 1.85 -6.50 5.85
C GLY A 68 3.03 -7.03 6.63
N LYS A 69 3.89 -7.84 6.00
CA LYS A 69 5.15 -8.23 6.65
C LYS A 69 6.19 -7.16 6.40
N LYS A 70 6.37 -6.77 5.13
CA LYS A 70 7.31 -5.72 4.72
C LYS A 70 6.60 -4.63 3.95
N ILE A 71 6.79 -3.39 4.38
CA ILE A 71 6.25 -2.20 3.72
C ILE A 71 7.42 -1.26 3.39
N LYS A 72 7.66 -1.04 2.10
CA LYS A 72 8.66 -0.12 1.58
C LYS A 72 7.98 1.06 0.89
N SER A 73 8.40 2.27 1.22
CA SER A 73 7.90 3.49 0.60
C SER A 73 9.04 4.43 0.24
N ASP A 74 9.30 4.55 -1.06
CA ASP A 74 10.17 5.58 -1.61
C ASP A 74 9.34 6.79 -2.11
N GLY A 75 8.03 6.60 -2.27
CA GLY A 75 7.07 7.61 -2.70
C GLY A 75 6.30 8.31 -1.58
N ILE A 76 5.06 8.70 -1.88
CA ILE A 76 4.17 9.43 -0.96
C ILE A 76 3.01 8.53 -0.50
N VAL A 77 2.94 8.24 0.79
CA VAL A 77 1.84 7.48 1.41
C VAL A 77 1.06 8.37 2.38
N LYS A 78 -0.25 8.45 2.17
CA LYS A 78 -1.17 9.19 3.05
C LYS A 78 -2.23 8.25 3.60
N LEU A 79 -2.10 7.89 4.87
CA LEU A 79 -3.04 7.09 5.64
C LEU A 79 -4.03 8.03 6.35
N ARG A 80 -5.31 7.94 5.98
CA ARG A 80 -6.39 8.75 6.56
C ARG A 80 -7.38 7.87 7.27
N ASN A 81 -7.50 8.04 8.59
CA ASN A 81 -8.34 7.20 9.46
C ASN A 81 -8.06 5.70 9.23
N ALA A 82 -6.78 5.36 9.15
CA ALA A 82 -6.29 4.02 8.84
C ALA A 82 -5.06 3.75 9.69
N ASN A 83 -4.94 2.52 10.18
CA ASN A 83 -3.75 2.07 10.88
C ASN A 83 -2.79 1.34 9.91
N LEU A 84 -1.50 1.38 10.23
CA LEU A 84 -0.42 0.69 9.51
C LEU A 84 0.26 -0.30 10.44
N TYR A 85 0.13 -1.58 10.16
CA TYR A 85 0.74 -2.66 10.92
C TYR A 85 1.70 -3.45 10.04
N ALA A 86 2.97 -3.55 10.42
CA ALA A 86 3.91 -4.40 9.71
C ALA A 86 4.96 -5.05 10.61
N ASP A 87 5.69 -6.04 10.11
CA ASP A 87 6.88 -6.53 10.81
C ASP A 87 8.05 -5.55 10.56
N GLU A 88 8.19 -5.08 9.31
CA GLU A 88 9.21 -4.14 8.86
C GLU A 88 8.61 -2.99 8.03
N ILE A 89 8.93 -1.75 8.40
CA ILE A 89 8.62 -0.53 7.63
C ILE A 89 9.93 0.15 7.22
N ILE A 90 10.11 0.39 5.93
CA ILE A 90 11.22 1.15 5.36
C ILE A 90 10.66 2.35 4.61
N CYS A 91 11.02 3.56 5.04
CA CYS A 91 10.56 4.79 4.41
C CYS A 91 11.74 5.69 4.03
N THR A 92 11.97 5.86 2.74
CA THR A 92 12.88 6.90 2.21
C THR A 92 12.11 8.10 1.66
N GLY A 93 10.82 7.93 1.36
CA GLY A 93 9.91 8.98 0.89
C GLY A 93 9.16 9.69 2.02
N LEU A 94 7.85 9.84 1.85
CA LEU A 94 6.96 10.48 2.82
C LEU A 94 5.79 9.59 3.23
N ILE A 95 5.64 9.32 4.53
CA ILE A 95 4.46 8.65 5.10
C ILE A 95 3.78 9.59 6.08
N THR A 96 2.49 9.84 5.89
CA THR A 96 1.66 10.57 6.88
C THR A 96 0.54 9.66 7.36
N SER A 97 0.39 9.53 8.68
CA SER A 97 -0.68 8.76 9.31
C SER A 97 -1.43 9.59 10.33
N THR A 98 -2.74 9.38 10.38
CA THR A 98 -3.64 9.91 11.44
C THR A 98 -4.07 8.80 12.42
N GLY A 99 -3.74 7.55 12.10
CA GLY A 99 -3.99 6.39 12.94
C GLY A 99 -2.68 5.83 13.50
N GLU A 100 -2.77 4.64 14.07
CA GLU A 100 -1.64 3.93 14.64
C GLU A 100 -0.66 3.47 13.56
N VAL A 101 0.63 3.58 13.83
CA VAL A 101 1.71 2.96 13.06
C VAL A 101 2.50 2.09 14.02
N SER A 102 2.51 0.78 13.79
CA SER A 102 3.20 -0.19 14.65
C SER A 102 3.96 -1.20 13.80
N ALA A 103 5.24 -1.37 14.12
CA ALA A 103 6.05 -2.42 13.54
C ALA A 103 7.19 -2.86 14.47
N ASP A 104 7.72 -4.06 14.23
CA ASP A 104 8.87 -4.58 14.97
C ASP A 104 10.16 -3.81 14.60
N LEU A 105 10.29 -3.45 13.32
CA LEU A 105 11.38 -2.61 12.80
C LEU A 105 10.83 -1.44 11.98
N ILE A 106 11.30 -0.23 12.27
CA ILE A 106 11.02 0.98 11.48
C ILE A 106 12.35 1.65 11.11
N ASN A 107 12.65 1.73 9.82
CA ASN A 107 13.79 2.47 9.28
C ASN A 107 13.30 3.65 8.43
N ILE A 108 13.71 4.87 8.80
CA ILE A 108 13.29 6.11 8.14
C ILE A 108 14.52 6.90 7.74
N GLU A 109 14.72 7.06 6.44
CA GLU A 109 15.67 7.99 5.83
C GLU A 109 14.95 9.19 5.18
N GLY A 110 13.62 9.11 5.09
CA GLY A 110 12.74 10.14 4.54
C GLY A 110 12.09 11.07 5.57
N ILE A 111 10.94 11.63 5.21
CA ILE A 111 10.15 12.53 6.06
C ILE A 111 8.87 11.83 6.50
N CYS A 112 8.67 11.65 7.80
CA CYS A 112 7.46 11.00 8.35
C CYS A 112 6.71 11.96 9.28
#